data_AF-A0A2E4BFU0-F1
#
_entry.id   AF-A0A2E4BFU0-F1
#
_cell.length_a   1.000
_cell.length_b   1.000
_cell.length_c   1.000
_cell.angle_alpha   90.00
_cell.angle_beta   90.00
_cell.angle_gamma   90.00
#
_symmetry.space_group_name_H-M   'P 1'
#
loop_
_entity.id
_entity.type
_entity.pdbx_description
1 polymer ?
#
loop_
_entity_poly.entity_id
_entity_poly.type
_entity_poly.pdbx_seq_one_letter_code
_entity_poly.pdbx_strand_id
1 'polypeptide(L)'
;MRDDPLHLGSMPAEIQRLCEVMIGIDPDWQLETWLKQQANASLDIISSELEVELKTAEQRLKRITDIKERLKNDNLRLADKNQTNLFDCFSFEIDKSIVGLGSRAIDNSEQYNESHPVNAFLNLLPDDQGDDPLLAVACQNLLMIIEGEIARGKEAASLELIVTELDKTGISYEEIDEAIEHSLMTGSIIEIDNDCFITIK
;
A
#
# COMPACT_ATOMS: atom_id res chain seq x y z
N MET A 1 -29.04 40.44 -32.93
CA MET A 1 -29.09 40.70 -31.49
C MET A 1 -27.98 39.87 -30.90
N ARG A 2 -26.89 40.51 -30.43
CA ARG A 2 -25.82 39.80 -29.75
C ARG A 2 -26.32 39.58 -28.33
N ASP A 3 -26.46 38.33 -27.92
CA ASP A 3 -26.75 37.96 -26.54
C ASP A 3 -25.64 38.55 -25.67
N ASP A 4 -26.00 39.45 -24.76
CA ASP A 4 -25.04 40.13 -23.88
C ASP A 4 -24.31 39.08 -23.01
N PRO A 5 -22.98 38.97 -23.09
CA PRO A 5 -22.23 38.15 -22.15
C PRO A 5 -22.33 38.81 -20.78
N LEU A 6 -22.90 38.08 -19.81
CA LEU A 6 -22.93 38.34 -18.37
C LEU A 6 -22.25 39.66 -17.96
N HIS A 7 -23.03 40.71 -17.68
CA HIS A 7 -22.47 42.01 -17.29
C HIS A 7 -21.62 41.87 -16.01
N LEU A 8 -20.29 41.94 -16.15
CA LEU A 8 -19.34 41.81 -15.04
C LEU A 8 -19.65 42.73 -13.85
N GLY A 9 -20.17 43.93 -14.11
CA GLY A 9 -20.54 44.90 -13.08
C GLY A 9 -21.67 44.47 -12.14
N SER A 10 -22.45 43.43 -12.47
CA SER A 10 -23.52 42.92 -11.60
C SER A 10 -23.13 41.67 -10.80
N MET A 11 -21.91 41.16 -10.96
CA MET A 11 -21.45 39.95 -10.29
C MET A 11 -20.80 40.25 -8.92
N PRO A 12 -20.82 39.29 -7.97
CA PRO A 12 -20.09 39.39 -6.72
C PRO A 12 -18.60 39.75 -6.91
N ALA A 13 -18.04 40.45 -5.93
CA ALA A 13 -16.67 40.97 -6.00
C ALA A 13 -15.62 39.85 -6.22
N GLU A 14 -15.89 38.66 -5.71
CA GLU A 14 -15.06 37.47 -5.87
C GLU A 14 -14.97 37.03 -7.34
N ILE A 15 -16.11 37.03 -8.04
CA ILE A 15 -16.19 36.63 -9.45
C ILE A 15 -15.59 37.71 -10.34
N GLN A 16 -15.79 38.99 -10.01
CA GLN A 16 -15.14 40.10 -10.72
C GLN A 16 -13.62 40.00 -10.64
N ARG A 17 -13.08 39.80 -9.43
CA ARG A 17 -11.64 39.61 -9.22
C ARG A 17 -11.10 38.41 -9.97
N LEU A 18 -11.82 37.29 -10.00
CA LEU A 18 -11.44 36.12 -10.79
C LEU A 18 -11.37 36.48 -12.28
N CYS A 19 -12.38 37.16 -12.81
CA CYS A 19 -12.40 37.56 -14.21
C CYS A 19 -11.23 38.50 -14.56
N GLU A 20 -10.95 39.50 -13.71
CA GLU A 20 -9.81 40.40 -13.89
C GLU A 20 -8.48 39.65 -13.97
N VAL A 21 -8.26 38.69 -13.06
CA VAL A 21 -7.04 37.87 -13.05
C VAL A 21 -6.96 36.97 -14.27
N MET A 22 -8.05 36.27 -14.62
CA MET A 22 -8.05 35.29 -15.70
C MET A 22 -7.92 35.95 -17.08
N ILE A 23 -8.58 37.09 -17.31
CA ILE A 23 -8.39 37.91 -18.52
C ILE A 23 -6.96 38.46 -18.58
N GLY A 24 -6.36 38.77 -17.42
CA GLY A 24 -4.97 39.19 -17.33
C GLY A 24 -3.96 38.09 -17.72
N ILE A 25 -4.34 36.82 -17.61
CA ILE A 25 -3.53 35.66 -17.98
C ILE A 25 -3.77 35.27 -19.45
N ASP A 26 -5.04 35.21 -19.86
CA ASP A 26 -5.47 34.83 -21.20
C ASP A 26 -6.54 35.82 -21.71
N PRO A 27 -6.23 36.63 -22.73
CA PRO A 27 -7.17 37.59 -23.30
C PRO A 27 -8.41 36.96 -23.95
N ASP A 28 -8.32 35.70 -24.42
CA ASP A 28 -9.42 35.00 -25.07
C ASP A 28 -10.33 34.26 -24.07
N TRP A 29 -9.98 34.29 -22.77
CA TRP A 29 -10.71 33.61 -21.71
C TRP A 29 -12.16 34.12 -21.58
N GLN A 30 -13.10 33.17 -21.41
CA GLN A 30 -14.53 33.44 -21.26
C GLN A 30 -15.08 32.81 -19.98
N LEU A 31 -15.69 33.63 -19.12
CA LEU A 31 -16.28 33.17 -17.85
C LEU A 31 -17.34 32.09 -18.05
N GLU A 32 -18.18 32.19 -19.08
CA GLU A 32 -19.24 31.20 -19.34
C GLU A 32 -18.65 29.82 -19.64
N THR A 33 -17.62 29.76 -20.47
CA THR A 33 -16.92 28.51 -20.80
C THR A 33 -16.26 27.92 -19.57
N TRP A 34 -15.61 28.76 -18.76
CA TRP A 34 -14.98 28.32 -17.52
C TRP A 34 -16.01 27.80 -16.50
N LEU A 35 -17.15 28.48 -16.33
CA LEU A 35 -18.23 28.02 -15.45
C LEU A 35 -18.82 26.68 -15.91
N LYS A 36 -19.01 26.49 -17.21
CA LYS A 36 -19.46 25.20 -17.76
C LYS A 36 -18.45 24.09 -17.48
N GLN A 37 -17.17 24.36 -17.68
CA GLN A 37 -16.09 23.41 -17.38
C GLN A 37 -16.05 23.08 -15.88
N GLN A 38 -16.11 24.09 -15.02
CA GLN A 38 -16.09 23.91 -13.57
C GLN A 38 -17.30 23.13 -13.06
N ALA A 39 -18.49 23.39 -13.62
CA ALA A 39 -19.71 22.66 -13.28
C ALA A 39 -19.60 21.18 -13.70
N ASN A 40 -19.13 20.90 -14.92
CA ASN A 40 -18.93 19.52 -15.38
C ASN A 40 -17.89 18.80 -14.51
N ALA A 41 -16.74 19.42 -14.24
CA ALA A 41 -15.72 18.83 -13.37
C ALA A 41 -16.25 18.54 -11.97
N SER A 42 -17.09 19.43 -11.42
CA SER A 42 -17.73 19.22 -10.11
C SER A 42 -18.72 18.06 -10.14
N LEU A 43 -19.50 17.92 -11.22
CA LEU A 43 -20.43 16.81 -11.41
C LEU A 43 -19.70 15.47 -11.56
N ASP A 44 -18.56 15.45 -12.27
CA ASP A 44 -17.75 14.25 -12.44
C ASP A 44 -17.19 13.76 -11.08
N ILE A 45 -16.71 14.68 -10.24
CA ILE A 45 -16.25 14.36 -8.88
C ILE A 45 -17.40 13.79 -8.05
N ILE A 46 -18.56 14.46 -8.03
CA ILE A 46 -19.74 14.00 -7.29
C ILE A 46 -20.18 12.61 -7.78
N SER A 47 -20.16 12.36 -9.09
CA SER A 47 -20.49 11.06 -9.64
C SER A 47 -19.54 9.97 -9.12
N SER A 48 -18.23 10.24 -9.11
CA SER A 48 -17.24 9.31 -8.58
C SER A 48 -17.44 9.03 -7.07
N GLU A 49 -17.71 10.07 -6.28
CA GLU A 49 -18.00 9.91 -4.85
C GLU A 49 -19.25 9.06 -4.60
N LEU A 50 -20.31 9.25 -5.40
CA LEU A 50 -21.52 8.45 -5.31
C LEU A 50 -21.28 6.97 -5.63
N GLU A 51 -20.41 6.64 -6.57
CA GLU A 51 -20.04 5.25 -6.86
C GLU A 51 -19.33 4.58 -5.68
N VAL A 52 -18.47 5.34 -4.97
CA VAL A 52 -17.79 4.86 -3.77
C VAL A 52 -18.78 4.64 -2.63
N GLU A 53 -19.71 5.57 -2.42
CA GLU A 53 -20.74 5.45 -1.40
C GLU A 53 -21.67 4.26 -1.67
N LEU A 54 -22.06 4.06 -2.94
CA LEU A 54 -22.86 2.92 -3.36
C LEU A 54 -22.17 1.59 -3.03
N LYS A 55 -20.89 1.42 -3.42
CA LYS A 55 -20.11 0.22 -3.10
C LYS A 55 -20.02 -0.01 -1.59
N THR A 56 -19.82 1.06 -0.83
CA THR A 56 -19.75 1.00 0.64
C THR A 56 -21.07 0.51 1.25
N ALA A 57 -22.20 1.01 0.74
CA ALA A 57 -23.53 0.58 1.15
C ALA A 57 -23.79 -0.89 0.80
N GLU A 58 -23.41 -1.34 -0.40
CA GLU A 58 -23.53 -2.74 -0.82
C GLU A 58 -22.72 -3.69 0.07
N GLN A 59 -21.47 -3.34 0.39
CA GLN A 59 -20.64 -4.12 1.30
C GLN A 59 -21.25 -4.19 2.70
N ARG A 60 -21.79 -3.07 3.21
CA ARG A 60 -22.50 -3.06 4.50
C ARG A 60 -23.74 -3.95 4.47
N LEU A 61 -24.52 -3.91 3.40
CA LEU A 61 -25.69 -4.78 3.23
C LEU A 61 -25.30 -6.25 3.20
N LYS A 62 -24.23 -6.61 2.49
CA LYS A 62 -23.69 -7.97 2.45
C LYS A 62 -23.29 -8.44 3.85
N ARG A 63 -22.51 -7.64 4.59
CA ARG A 63 -22.13 -7.97 5.98
C ARG A 63 -23.35 -8.22 6.87
N ILE A 64 -24.37 -7.37 6.79
CA ILE A 64 -25.61 -7.53 7.56
C ILE A 64 -26.35 -8.81 7.15
N THR A 65 -26.38 -9.13 5.86
CA THR A 65 -27.02 -10.34 5.33
C THR A 65 -26.30 -11.60 5.80
N ASP A 66 -24.96 -11.62 5.73
CA ASP A 66 -24.14 -12.72 6.22
C ASP A 66 -24.36 -12.96 7.73
N ILE A 67 -24.41 -11.89 8.54
CA ILE A 67 -24.71 -11.97 9.98
C ILE A 67 -26.11 -12.58 10.20
N LYS A 68 -27.11 -12.15 9.43
CA LYS A 68 -28.47 -12.67 9.50
C LYS A 68 -28.54 -14.16 9.14
N GLU A 69 -27.80 -14.60 8.13
CA GLU A 69 -27.73 -16.02 7.73
C GLU A 69 -27.03 -16.87 8.79
N ARG A 70 -25.91 -16.39 9.35
CA ARG A 70 -25.22 -17.07 10.45
C ARG A 70 -26.12 -17.26 11.66
N LEU A 71 -26.92 -16.25 12.02
CA LEU A 71 -27.88 -16.34 13.12
C LEU A 71 -28.99 -17.37 12.86
N LYS A 72 -29.42 -17.53 11.61
CA LYS A 72 -30.41 -18.57 11.25
C LYS A 72 -29.83 -19.98 11.27
N ASN A 73 -28.55 -20.12 10.99
CA ASN A 73 -27.86 -21.39 10.78
C ASN A 73 -27.16 -21.95 12.05
N ASP A 74 -27.57 -21.53 13.25
CA ASP A 74 -26.99 -22.00 14.53
C ASP A 74 -27.03 -23.54 14.71
N ASN A 75 -27.86 -24.24 13.91
CA ASN A 75 -27.95 -25.71 13.87
C ASN A 75 -26.87 -26.41 13.01
N LEU A 76 -26.02 -25.68 12.27
CA LEU A 76 -24.88 -26.24 11.52
C LEU A 76 -23.56 -26.24 12.31
N ARG A 77 -23.61 -25.97 13.62
CA ARG A 77 -22.54 -26.28 14.56
C ARG A 77 -22.37 -27.78 14.85
N LEU A 78 -22.82 -28.67 13.95
CA LEU A 78 -22.05 -29.89 13.73
C LEU A 78 -20.83 -29.48 12.90
N ALA A 79 -19.88 -28.82 13.56
CA ALA A 79 -18.54 -28.69 13.04
C ALA A 79 -18.10 -30.09 12.63
N ASP A 80 -17.80 -30.27 11.34
CA ASP A 80 -17.16 -31.48 10.87
C ASP A 80 -15.96 -31.71 11.80
N LYS A 81 -15.83 -32.91 12.39
CA LYS A 81 -14.79 -33.19 13.40
C LYS A 81 -13.38 -32.91 12.88
N ASN A 82 -13.23 -32.82 11.57
CA ASN A 82 -11.99 -32.57 10.87
C ASN A 82 -11.81 -31.10 10.43
N GLN A 83 -12.79 -30.22 10.63
CA GLN A 83 -12.68 -28.81 10.29
C GLN A 83 -12.28 -28.02 11.54
N THR A 84 -10.97 -27.84 11.68
CA THR A 84 -10.35 -27.02 12.73
C THR A 84 -9.98 -25.66 12.14
N ASN A 85 -10.01 -24.59 12.94
CA ASN A 85 -9.51 -23.29 12.50
C ASN A 85 -8.03 -23.41 12.12
N LEU A 86 -7.53 -22.56 11.21
CA LEU A 86 -6.10 -22.51 10.82
C LEU A 86 -5.15 -22.41 12.03
N PHE A 87 -5.64 -21.87 13.15
CA PHE A 87 -4.89 -21.70 14.40
C PHE A 87 -4.93 -22.91 15.34
N ASP A 88 -5.85 -23.86 15.14
CA ASP A 88 -5.95 -25.07 15.98
C ASP A 88 -4.80 -26.05 15.69
N CYS A 89 -4.14 -25.95 14.54
CA CYS A 89 -2.93 -26.70 14.20
C CYS A 89 -1.69 -26.19 14.96
N PHE A 90 -1.76 -25.02 15.59
CA PHE A 90 -0.70 -24.50 16.44
C PHE A 90 -1.00 -24.85 17.89
N SER A 91 -0.71 -26.09 18.26
CA SER A 91 -0.57 -26.45 19.66
C SER A 91 0.74 -25.85 20.17
N PHE A 92 0.69 -24.63 20.69
CA PHE A 92 1.80 -24.14 21.50
C PHE A 92 1.85 -25.05 22.72
N GLU A 93 2.88 -25.89 22.82
CA GLU A 93 3.33 -26.38 24.12
C GLU A 93 3.82 -25.15 24.87
N ILE A 94 2.88 -24.44 25.51
CA ILE A 94 3.18 -23.29 26.34
C ILE A 94 3.96 -23.86 27.51
N ASP A 95 5.28 -23.86 27.38
CA ASP A 95 6.17 -24.08 28.50
C ASP A 95 5.71 -23.14 29.61
N LYS A 96 5.44 -23.67 30.80
CA LYS A 96 4.84 -22.92 31.92
C LYS A 96 5.70 -21.73 32.35
N SER A 97 6.93 -21.66 31.85
CA SER A 97 7.83 -20.49 31.83
C SER A 97 7.22 -19.26 31.12
N ILE A 98 6.51 -19.44 30.00
CA ILE A 98 5.89 -18.36 29.19
C ILE A 98 4.58 -17.83 29.80
N VAL A 99 3.91 -18.60 30.67
CA VAL A 99 2.68 -18.15 31.33
C VAL A 99 2.92 -16.89 32.19
N GLY A 100 4.17 -16.69 32.66
CA GLY A 100 4.60 -15.47 33.35
C GLY A 100 4.79 -14.24 32.46
N LEU A 101 4.86 -14.38 31.13
CA LEU A 101 4.98 -13.28 30.18
C LEU A 101 3.60 -12.72 29.80
N GLY A 102 2.60 -13.58 29.59
CA GLY A 102 1.21 -13.15 29.33
C GLY A 102 0.53 -12.49 30.54
N SER A 103 0.97 -12.84 31.76
CA SER A 103 0.46 -12.26 33.01
C SER A 103 0.85 -10.79 33.21
N ARG A 104 1.89 -10.31 32.51
CA ARG A 104 2.37 -8.92 32.58
C ARG A 104 1.60 -7.97 31.69
N ALA A 105 0.86 -8.49 30.71
CA ALA A 105 0.03 -7.67 29.81
C ALA A 105 -1.26 -7.15 30.46
N ILE A 106 -1.59 -7.60 31.67
CA ILE A 106 -2.84 -7.26 32.36
C ILE A 106 -2.63 -6.14 33.39
N ASP A 107 -1.42 -5.93 33.89
CA ASP A 107 -1.09 -4.87 34.85
C ASP A 107 0.18 -4.13 34.41
N ASN A 108 -0.01 -3.04 33.67
CA ASN A 108 0.51 -1.71 34.03
C ASN A 108 0.27 -0.74 32.86
N SER A 109 -0.56 0.26 33.14
CA SER A 109 -0.35 1.62 32.68
C SER A 109 1.12 2.00 32.75
N GLU A 110 1.59 2.80 31.78
CA GLU A 110 2.93 3.39 31.63
C GLU A 110 3.83 2.68 30.58
N GLN A 111 3.82 3.30 29.39
CA GLN A 111 4.99 3.51 28.51
C GLN A 111 5.94 2.32 28.30
N TYR A 112 5.56 1.39 27.41
CA TYR A 112 6.53 0.53 26.73
C TYR A 112 6.67 0.96 25.27
N ASN A 113 7.74 1.70 25.03
CA ASN A 113 8.29 2.02 23.71
C ASN A 113 9.37 0.97 23.36
N GLU A 114 9.15 -0.30 23.71
CA GLU A 114 9.97 -1.41 23.24
C GLU A 114 9.26 -2.05 22.06
N SER A 115 9.92 -1.98 20.91
CA SER A 115 9.41 -2.40 19.63
C SER A 115 8.98 -3.87 19.72
N HIS A 116 7.67 -4.12 19.76
CA HIS A 116 7.11 -5.47 19.69
C HIS A 116 7.73 -6.16 18.46
N PRO A 117 8.05 -7.46 18.45
CA PRO A 117 8.58 -8.13 17.25
C PRO A 117 7.65 -7.98 16.03
N VAL A 118 6.37 -7.66 16.26
CA VAL A 118 5.39 -7.28 15.22
C VAL A 118 5.68 -5.91 14.60
N ASN A 119 6.32 -4.97 15.29
CA ASN A 119 6.72 -3.67 14.72
C ASN A 119 7.70 -3.81 13.54
N ALA A 120 8.54 -4.86 13.53
CA ALA A 120 9.37 -5.18 12.35
C ALA A 120 8.49 -5.49 11.11
N PHE A 121 7.27 -5.98 11.34
CA PHE A 121 6.25 -6.25 10.32
C PHE A 121 5.21 -5.12 10.19
N LEU A 122 5.19 -4.12 11.08
CA LEU A 122 4.34 -2.93 10.90
C LEU A 122 4.94 -1.97 9.88
N ASN A 123 6.25 -1.98 9.66
CA ASN A 123 6.88 -1.31 8.51
C ASN A 123 6.58 -2.02 7.17
N LEU A 124 5.95 -3.20 7.21
CA LEU A 124 5.38 -3.90 6.06
C LEU A 124 3.86 -3.66 5.93
N LEU A 125 3.27 -2.81 6.80
CA LEU A 125 1.90 -2.38 6.61
C LEU A 125 1.85 -1.27 5.55
N PRO A 126 0.80 -1.28 4.71
CA PRO A 126 0.73 -0.45 3.52
C PRO A 126 0.50 1.00 3.91
N ASP A 127 1.55 1.81 3.85
CA ASP A 127 1.40 3.25 3.62
C ASP A 127 1.65 3.48 2.11
N ASP A 128 0.54 3.55 1.38
CA ASP A 128 0.30 4.14 0.06
C ASP A 128 1.26 3.85 -1.13
N GLN A 129 2.24 2.94 -1.01
CA GLN A 129 3.12 2.47 -2.10
C GLN A 129 3.49 0.98 -1.95
N GLY A 130 2.58 0.17 -1.43
CA GLY A 130 2.77 -1.28 -1.32
C GLY A 130 1.79 -2.00 -2.23
N ASP A 131 2.31 -2.77 -3.20
CA ASP A 131 1.88 -4.15 -3.39
C ASP A 131 2.67 -4.79 -4.54
N ASP A 132 3.93 -5.16 -4.27
CA ASP A 132 4.41 -6.41 -4.84
C ASP A 132 5.12 -7.29 -3.79
N PRO A 133 4.40 -8.24 -3.16
CA PRO A 133 5.02 -9.20 -2.24
C PRO A 133 6.09 -10.05 -2.94
N LEU A 134 6.05 -10.16 -4.27
CA LEU A 134 7.05 -10.87 -5.05
C LEU A 134 8.35 -10.06 -5.12
N LEU A 135 8.27 -8.76 -5.42
CA LEU A 135 9.40 -7.83 -5.30
C LEU A 135 10.05 -7.86 -3.92
N ALA A 136 9.26 -7.92 -2.85
CA ALA A 136 9.79 -8.01 -1.49
C ALA A 136 10.60 -9.31 -1.26
N VAL A 137 10.10 -10.45 -1.75
CA VAL A 137 10.80 -11.73 -1.69
C VAL A 137 12.05 -11.72 -2.59
N ALA A 138 11.96 -11.14 -3.78
CA ALA A 138 13.08 -11.01 -4.72
C ALA A 138 14.20 -10.13 -4.14
N CYS A 139 13.87 -8.96 -3.57
CA CYS A 139 14.83 -8.09 -2.87
C CYS A 139 15.51 -8.82 -1.70
N GLN A 140 14.75 -9.57 -0.90
CA GLN A 140 15.32 -10.31 0.23
C GLN A 140 16.29 -11.41 -0.22
N ASN A 141 15.94 -12.17 -1.26
CA ASN A 141 16.80 -13.21 -1.81
C ASN A 141 18.06 -12.62 -2.48
N LEU A 142 17.91 -11.48 -3.18
CA LEU A 142 19.01 -10.73 -3.76
C LEU A 142 20.05 -10.35 -2.68
N LEU A 143 19.60 -9.75 -1.57
CA LEU A 143 20.47 -9.39 -0.46
C LEU A 143 21.18 -10.62 0.13
N MET A 144 20.47 -11.73 0.32
CA MET A 144 21.04 -12.96 0.87
C MET A 144 22.14 -13.55 -0.02
N ILE A 145 21.99 -13.47 -1.35
CA ILE A 145 23.00 -13.92 -2.32
C ILE A 145 24.25 -13.03 -2.24
N ILE A 146 24.07 -11.70 -2.23
CA ILE A 146 25.18 -10.74 -2.17
C ILE A 146 25.94 -10.90 -0.85
N GLU A 147 25.25 -10.97 0.28
CA GLU A 147 25.87 -11.20 1.60
C GLU A 147 26.57 -12.55 1.68
N GLY A 148 25.98 -13.59 1.07
CA GLY A 148 26.56 -14.93 1.01
C GLY A 148 27.89 -14.94 0.25
N GLU A 149 28.01 -14.19 -0.84
CA GLU A 149 29.25 -14.07 -1.61
C GLU A 149 30.32 -13.26 -0.89
N ILE A 150 29.92 -12.19 -0.21
CA ILE A 150 30.81 -11.41 0.65
C ILE A 150 31.32 -12.27 1.82
N ALA A 151 30.44 -13.07 2.43
CA ALA A 151 30.80 -14.00 3.51
C ALA A 151 31.77 -15.10 3.04
N ARG A 152 31.74 -15.47 1.76
CA ARG A 152 32.72 -16.38 1.13
C ARG A 152 34.08 -15.73 0.84
N GLY A 153 34.23 -14.43 1.15
CA GLY A 153 35.48 -13.69 1.01
C GLY A 153 35.70 -13.07 -0.36
N LYS A 154 34.65 -12.95 -1.19
CA LYS A 154 34.70 -12.18 -2.44
C LYS A 154 34.41 -10.70 -2.17
N GLU A 155 34.96 -9.84 -3.02
CA GLU A 155 34.81 -8.38 -2.87
C GLU A 155 33.43 -7.87 -3.30
N ALA A 156 32.78 -8.55 -4.27
CA ALA A 156 31.46 -8.18 -4.81
C ALA A 156 30.71 -9.41 -5.33
N ALA A 157 29.39 -9.29 -5.46
CA ALA A 157 28.57 -10.23 -6.20
C ALA A 157 28.35 -9.73 -7.64
N SER A 158 28.59 -10.59 -8.63
CA SER A 158 28.37 -10.23 -10.04
C SER A 158 26.90 -10.40 -10.45
N LEU A 159 26.45 -9.59 -11.41
CA LEU A 159 25.09 -9.68 -11.97
C LEU A 159 24.76 -11.07 -12.49
N GLU A 160 25.70 -11.68 -13.23
CA GLU A 160 25.51 -13.00 -13.83
C GLU A 160 25.28 -14.09 -12.76
N LEU A 161 25.96 -13.97 -11.62
CA LEU A 161 25.77 -14.87 -10.48
C LEU A 161 24.42 -14.63 -9.81
N ILE A 162 24.06 -13.37 -9.58
CA ILE A 162 22.78 -12.97 -8.99
C ILE A 162 21.61 -13.52 -9.82
N VAL A 163 21.63 -13.27 -11.13
CA VAL A 163 20.61 -13.77 -12.06
C VAL A 163 20.55 -15.29 -12.03
N THR A 164 21.70 -15.97 -12.07
CA THR A 164 21.74 -17.45 -12.04
C THR A 164 21.19 -18.03 -10.74
N GLU A 165 21.47 -17.43 -9.60
CA GLU A 165 21.00 -17.93 -8.30
C GLU A 165 19.52 -17.61 -8.06
N LEU A 166 19.04 -16.44 -8.49
CA LEU A 166 17.63 -16.07 -8.38
C LEU A 166 16.73 -16.86 -9.35
N ASP A 167 17.19 -17.11 -10.58
CA ASP A 167 16.47 -17.96 -11.55
C ASP A 167 16.28 -19.40 -11.02
N LYS A 168 17.29 -19.95 -10.32
CA LYS A 168 17.17 -21.27 -9.64
C LYS A 168 16.09 -21.29 -8.57
N THR A 169 15.80 -20.15 -7.94
CA THR A 169 14.72 -20.03 -6.94
C THR A 169 13.34 -19.84 -7.58
N GLY A 170 13.26 -19.71 -8.91
CA GLY A 170 12.03 -19.57 -9.66
C GLY A 170 11.53 -18.13 -9.80
N ILE A 171 12.41 -17.14 -9.58
CA ILE A 171 12.10 -15.71 -9.74
C ILE A 171 12.34 -15.34 -11.21
N SER A 172 11.40 -14.62 -11.82
CA SER A 172 11.49 -14.23 -13.23
C SER A 172 12.59 -13.19 -13.48
N TYR A 173 13.09 -13.08 -14.72
CA TYR A 173 14.13 -12.10 -15.03
C TYR A 173 13.64 -10.66 -14.79
N GLU A 174 12.37 -10.40 -15.11
CA GLU A 174 11.72 -9.11 -14.89
C GLU A 174 11.70 -8.74 -13.39
N GLU A 175 11.37 -9.68 -12.50
CA GLU A 175 11.41 -9.47 -11.05
C GLU A 175 12.83 -9.29 -10.51
N ILE A 176 13.82 -9.95 -11.11
CA ILE A 176 15.23 -9.77 -10.74
C ILE A 176 15.69 -8.36 -11.07
N ASP A 177 15.36 -7.87 -12.27
CA ASP A 177 15.71 -6.52 -12.73
C ASP A 177 15.05 -5.46 -11.85
N GLU A 178 13.75 -5.62 -11.58
CA GLU A 178 12.99 -4.73 -10.69
C GLU A 178 13.54 -4.75 -9.25
N ALA A 179 13.91 -5.92 -8.73
CA ALA A 179 14.50 -6.04 -7.40
C ALA A 179 15.86 -5.34 -7.28
N ILE A 180 16.69 -5.39 -8.33
CA ILE A 180 17.97 -4.69 -8.39
C ILE A 180 17.74 -3.17 -8.44
N GLU A 181 16.87 -2.69 -9.33
CA GLU A 181 16.54 -1.27 -9.46
C GLU A 181 15.98 -0.71 -8.15
N HIS A 182 15.01 -1.40 -7.56
CA HIS A 182 14.41 -1.01 -6.28
C HIS A 182 15.45 -1.01 -5.14
N SER A 183 16.33 -2.02 -5.09
CA SER A 183 17.39 -2.10 -4.07
C SER A 183 18.45 -1.01 -4.23
N LEU A 184 18.74 -0.57 -5.45
CA LEU A 184 19.61 0.59 -5.72
C LEU A 184 18.92 1.90 -5.34
N MET A 185 17.64 2.07 -5.69
CA MET A 185 16.87 3.28 -5.40
C MET A 185 16.68 3.50 -3.89
N THR A 186 16.42 2.43 -3.15
CA THR A 186 16.28 2.45 -1.67
C THR A 186 17.62 2.55 -0.95
N GLY A 187 18.74 2.37 -1.66
CA GLY A 187 20.08 2.38 -1.08
C GLY A 187 20.40 1.14 -0.23
N SER A 188 19.74 0.01 -0.51
CA SER A 188 20.02 -1.28 0.15
C SER A 188 21.28 -1.95 -0.41
N ILE A 189 21.56 -1.73 -1.70
CA ILE A 189 22.78 -2.18 -2.39
C ILE A 189 23.44 -1.02 -3.12
N ILE A 190 24.73 -1.16 -3.44
CA ILE A 190 25.47 -0.24 -4.31
C ILE A 190 26.23 -1.02 -5.36
N GLU A 191 26.30 -0.44 -6.56
CA GLU A 191 27.16 -0.89 -7.64
C GLU A 191 28.54 -0.23 -7.48
N ILE A 192 29.59 -1.05 -7.37
CA ILE A 192 30.97 -0.58 -7.16
C ILE A 192 31.86 -0.68 -8.39
N ASP A 193 31.48 -1.53 -9.34
CA ASP A 193 32.09 -1.69 -10.66
C ASP A 193 31.01 -2.23 -11.61
N ASN A 194 31.25 -2.24 -12.91
CA ASN A 194 30.29 -2.73 -13.90
C ASN A 194 29.76 -4.12 -13.51
N ASP A 195 28.45 -4.23 -13.34
CA ASP A 195 27.76 -5.47 -12.99
C ASP A 195 28.21 -6.09 -11.65
N CYS A 196 28.76 -5.29 -10.72
CA CYS A 196 29.27 -5.75 -9.42
C CYS A 196 28.63 -5.01 -8.25
N PHE A 197 27.92 -5.76 -7.39
CA PHE A 197 27.11 -5.21 -6.30
C PHE A 197 27.59 -5.64 -4.91
N ILE A 198 27.44 -4.73 -3.94
CA ILE A 198 27.64 -5.00 -2.51
C ILE A 198 26.49 -4.43 -1.67
N THR A 199 26.24 -5.00 -0.49
CA THR A 199 25.24 -4.47 0.44
C THR A 199 25.81 -3.32 1.28
N ILE A 200 24.99 -2.32 1.57
CA ILE A 200 25.34 -1.27 2.52
C ILE A 200 25.01 -1.77 3.93
N LYS A 201 26.01 -1.75 4.82
CA LYS A 201 25.83 -2.04 6.25
C LYS A 201 25.42 -0.80 7.03
#